data_AF-A0A3D4WEV0-F1
#
_entry.id   AF-A0A3D4WEV0-F1
#
_cell.length_a   1.000
_cell.length_b   1.000
_cell.length_c   1.000
_cell.angle_alpha   90.00
_cell.angle_beta   90.00
_cell.angle_gamma   90.00
#
_symmetry.space_group_name_H-M   'P 1'
#
loop_
_entity.id
_entity.type
_entity.pdbx_description
1 polymer ?
#
loop_
_entity_poly.entity_id
_entity_poly.type
_entity_poly.pdbx_seq_one_letter_code
_entity_poly.pdbx_strand_id
1 'polypeptide(L)' 'MNKAKNTCDERQSSYFTLSSKMASLCPNCANKLYDYPNYSHHFENGICVECGWNGQESDYIRKL' A
#
# COMPACT_ATOMS: atom_id res chain seq x y z
N MET A 1 -3.55 4.80 -18.49
CA MET A 1 -3.21 3.44 -18.01
C MET A 1 -4.15 3.03 -16.88
N ASN A 2 -4.89 1.94 -17.04
CA ASN A 2 -5.71 1.35 -15.97
C ASN A 2 -4.79 0.56 -15.01
N LYS A 3 -4.30 1.20 -13.94
CA LYS A 3 -3.55 0.49 -12.89
C LYS A 3 -4.53 -0.39 -12.11
N ALA A 4 -4.30 -1.71 -12.09
CA ALA A 4 -5.12 -2.64 -11.34
C ALA A 4 -5.02 -2.36 -9.83
N LYS A 5 -6.13 -1.96 -9.22
CA LYS A 5 -6.25 -1.74 -7.78
C LYS A 5 -6.73 -3.02 -7.12
N ASN A 6 -6.11 -3.41 -6.01
CA ASN A 6 -6.61 -4.45 -5.13
C ASN A 6 -6.78 -3.90 -3.72
N THR A 7 -7.53 -4.60 -2.88
CA THR A 7 -7.76 -4.24 -1.50
C THR A 7 -6.73 -4.94 -0.62
N CYS A 8 -6.08 -4.20 0.26
CA CYS A 8 -5.14 -4.78 1.23
C CYS A 8 -5.93 -5.52 2.29
N ASP A 9 -5.63 -6.80 2.55
CA ASP A 9 -6.32 -7.59 3.57
C ASP A 9 -6.15 -7.00 4.98
N GLU A 10 -5.00 -6.38 5.27
CA GLU A 10 -4.70 -5.79 6.58
C GLU A 10 -5.38 -4.45 6.84
N ARG A 11 -5.49 -3.63 5.79
CA ARG A 11 -5.96 -2.24 5.89
C ARG A 11 -7.34 -2.01 5.31
N GLN A 12 -7.88 -3.03 4.63
CA GLN A 12 -9.06 -2.96 3.78
C GLN A 12 -9.07 -1.73 2.86
N SER A 13 -7.87 -1.28 2.46
CA SER A 13 -7.65 -0.07 1.68
C SER A 13 -7.14 -0.42 0.30
N SER A 14 -7.60 0.33 -0.70
CA SER A 14 -7.26 0.13 -2.09
C SER A 14 -5.81 0.55 -2.36
N TYR A 15 -5.04 -0.33 -3.00
CA TYR A 15 -3.67 -0.06 -3.43
C TYR A 15 -3.43 -0.59 -4.85
N PHE A 16 -2.40 -0.11 -5.53
CA PHE A 16 -2.03 -0.64 -6.84
C PHE A 16 -1.26 -1.94 -6.69
N THR A 17 -1.77 -3.01 -7.29
CA THR A 17 -1.12 -4.34 -7.31
C THR A 17 0.31 -4.28 -7.83
N LEU A 18 0.57 -3.44 -8.83
CA LEU A 18 1.90 -3.22 -9.41
C LEU A 18 2.91 -2.60 -8.44
N SER A 19 2.45 -1.88 -7.42
CA SER A 19 3.33 -1.26 -6.41
C SER A 19 3.71 -2.22 -5.30
N SER A 20 3.01 -3.34 -5.15
CA SER A 20 3.34 -4.35 -4.15
C SER A 20 3.97 -5.57 -4.80
N LYS A 21 4.89 -6.20 -4.09
CA LYS A 21 5.34 -7.56 -4.45
C LYS A 21 4.31 -8.62 -4.06
N MET A 22 3.32 -8.28 -3.23
CA MET A 22 2.29 -9.21 -2.76
C MET A 22 0.92 -8.81 -3.30
N ALA A 23 0.16 -9.80 -3.79
CA ALA A 23 -1.16 -9.58 -4.38
C ALA A 23 -2.26 -9.25 -3.37
N SER A 24 -2.04 -9.51 -2.07
CA SER A 24 -2.99 -9.30 -0.97
C SER A 24 -2.61 -8.17 -0.02
N LEU A 25 -1.35 -7.70 -0.07
CA LEU A 25 -0.83 -6.73 0.88
C LEU A 25 -0.35 -5.49 0.16
N CYS A 26 -0.70 -4.32 0.68
CA CYS A 26 -0.10 -3.09 0.20
C CYS A 26 1.39 -3.08 0.58
N PRO A 27 2.23 -2.35 -0.16
CA PRO A 27 3.67 -2.40 0.02
C PRO A 27 4.15 -1.91 1.39
N ASN A 28 3.37 -1.04 2.03
CA ASN A 28 3.65 -0.62 3.40
C ASN A 28 3.36 -1.76 4.40
N CYS A 29 2.28 -2.52 4.22
CA CYS A 29 2.05 -3.73 5.03
C CYS A 29 3.09 -4.81 4.74
N ALA A 30 3.47 -5.01 3.47
CA ALA A 30 4.53 -5.93 3.11
C ALA A 30 5.88 -5.52 3.73
N ASN A 31 6.17 -4.21 3.78
CA ASN A 31 7.34 -3.68 4.48
C ASN A 31 7.24 -3.90 6.01
N LYS A 32 6.12 -3.56 6.64
CA LYS A 32 5.92 -3.74 8.10
C LYS A 32 5.93 -5.20 8.55
N LEU A 33 5.32 -6.11 7.78
CA LEU A 33 5.15 -7.52 8.16
C LEU A 33 6.31 -8.41 7.75
N TYR A 34 6.92 -8.12 6.59
CA TYR A 34 7.92 -8.98 5.95
C TYR A 34 9.23 -8.26 5.66
N ASP A 35 9.41 -7.04 6.14
CA ASP A 35 10.62 -6.23 5.96
C ASP A 35 11.00 -6.00 4.48
N TYR A 36 10.02 -6.04 3.57
CA TYR A 36 10.26 -5.76 2.15
C TYR A 36 10.75 -4.33 1.95
N PRO A 37 11.71 -4.06 1.05
CA PRO A 37 12.17 -2.70 0.77
C PRO A 37 10.99 -1.81 0.38
N ASN A 38 10.74 -0.79 1.20
CA ASN A 38 9.75 0.22 0.91
C ASN A 38 10.27 1.10 -0.23
N TYR A 39 9.47 1.31 -1.27
CA TYR A 39 9.82 2.28 -2.32
C TYR A 39 9.36 3.68 -1.91
N SER A 40 9.92 4.69 -2.54
CA SER A 40 9.54 6.08 -2.29
C SER A 40 8.09 6.34 -2.68
N HIS A 41 7.23 6.53 -1.68
CA HIS A 41 5.85 6.93 -1.91
C HIS A 41 5.82 8.38 -2.42
N HIS A 42 5.46 8.57 -3.70
CA HIS A 42 5.24 9.90 -4.26
C HIS A 42 3.75 10.26 -4.15
N PHE A 43 3.42 11.18 -3.25
CA PHE A 43 2.05 11.64 -3.03
C PHE A 43 1.75 12.90 -3.85
N GLU A 44 0.70 12.84 -4.68
CA GLU A 44 0.08 14.02 -5.29
C GLU A 44 -1.37 14.11 -4.84
N ASN A 45 -1.83 15.30 -4.42
CA ASN A 45 -3.20 15.52 -3.93
C ASN A 45 -3.65 14.56 -2.82
N GLY A 46 -2.72 14.13 -1.95
CA GLY A 46 -3.01 13.21 -0.84
C GLY A 46 -3.14 11.74 -1.24
N ILE A 47 -2.85 11.39 -2.49
CA ILE A 47 -2.83 10.01 -2.98
C ILE A 47 -1.48 9.71 -3.61
N CYS A 48 -0.89 8.59 -3.23
CA CYS A 48 0.34 8.08 -3.82
C CYS A 48 0.11 7.76 -5.30
N VAL A 49 0.79 8.43 -6.23
CA VAL A 49 0.63 8.18 -7.67
C VAL A 49 1.24 6.85 -8.09
N GLU A 50 2.27 6.41 -7.37
CA GLU A 50 2.97 5.14 -7.56
C GLU A 50 2.08 3.96 -7.14
N CYS A 51 1.36 4.12 -6.03
CA CYS A 51 0.77 3.02 -5.28
C CYS A 51 -0.70 3.13 -4.92
N GLY A 52 -1.32 4.28 -5.18
CA GLY A 52 -2.74 4.52 -4.94
C GLY A 52 -3.09 4.66 -3.46
N TRP A 53 -2.08 4.56 -2.58
CA TRP A 53 -2.25 4.70 -1.14
C TRP A 53 -2.64 6.14 -0.80
N ASN A 54 -3.77 6.30 -0.12
CA ASN A 54 -4.33 7.57 0.30
C ASN A 54 -3.86 8.00 1.71
N GLY A 55 -2.79 7.39 2.23
CA GLY A 55 -2.29 7.65 3.59
C GLY A 55 -3.10 7.02 4.71
N GLN A 56 -4.18 6.28 4.41
CA GLN A 56 -4.94 5.58 5.45
C GLN A 56 -4.25 4.27 5.87
N GLU A 57 -4.15 4.07 7.18
CA GLU A 57 -3.61 2.87 7.79
C GLU A 57 -4.60 2.31 8.80
N SER A 58 -4.75 0.99 8.85
CA SER A 58 -5.49 0.33 9.92
C SER A 58 -4.78 0.54 11.26
N ASP A 59 -5.56 0.56 12.35
CA ASP A 59 -5.01 0.55 13.72
C ASP A 59 -4.03 -0.60 13.97
N TYR A 60 -4.23 -1.76 13.33
CA TYR A 60 -3.33 -2.91 13.47
C TYR A 60 -1.91 -2.57 13.03
N ILE A 61 -1.72 -2.12 11.78
CA ILE A 61 -0.38 -1.72 11.30
C ILE A 61 0.16 -0.46 12.00
N ARG A 62 -0.70 0.40 12.54
CA ARG A 62 -0.28 1.56 13.35
C ARG A 62 0.27 1.14 14.72
N LYS A 63 -0.17 0.00 15.25
CA LYS A 63 0.30 -0.57 16.53
C LYS A 63 1.53 -1.48 16.38
N LEU A 64 1.87 -1.88 15.15
CA LEU A 64 3.06 -2.65 14.81
C LEU A 64 4.29 -1.73 14.71
#